data_AF-A0A4Q7LS60-F1
#
_entry.id   AF-A0A4Q7LS60-F1
#
_cell.length_a   1.000
_cell.length_b   1.000
_cell.length_c   1.000
_cell.angle_alpha   90.00
_cell.angle_beta   90.00
_cell.angle_gamma   90.00
#
_symmetry.space_group_name_H-M   'P 1'
#
loop_
_entity.id
_entity.type
_entity.pdbx_description
1 polymer ?
#
loop_
_entity_poly.entity_id
_entity_poly.type
_entity_poly.pdbx_seq_one_letter_code
_entity_poly.pdbx_strand_id
1 'polypeptide(L)'
;MTESKRVSAPWIDPDDAPDLSEADLSKGQWRVGERVLTQPEGMAALKKARRGRPPAANPREPVTLRLDAQTLARWRASGKGWQTRAAAALAAMAPPAT
;
A
#
# COMPACT_ATOMS: atom_id res chain seq x y z
N MET A 1 -32.40 25.94 37.06
CA MET A 1 -33.15 26.01 35.80
C MET A 1 -32.69 24.86 34.93
N THR A 2 -33.56 23.87 34.74
CA THR A 2 -33.31 22.67 33.95
C THR A 2 -33.47 23.00 32.47
N GLU A 3 -32.38 22.95 31.70
CA GLU A 3 -32.45 23.18 30.25
C GLU A 3 -32.79 21.86 29.55
N SER A 4 -34.06 21.70 29.19
CA SER A 4 -34.53 20.61 28.35
C SER A 4 -34.12 20.89 26.90
N LYS A 5 -33.07 20.21 26.43
CA LYS A 5 -32.67 20.23 25.02
C LYS A 5 -33.77 19.55 24.20
N ARG A 6 -34.57 20.35 23.47
CA ARG A 6 -35.53 19.83 22.49
C ARG A 6 -34.73 19.12 21.39
N VAL A 7 -34.96 17.82 21.22
CA VAL A 7 -34.40 17.05 20.12
C VAL A 7 -35.20 17.41 18.87
N SER A 8 -34.72 18.37 18.09
CA SER A 8 -35.27 18.62 16.75
C SER A 8 -34.92 17.43 15.86
N ALA A 9 -35.87 16.98 15.03
CA ALA A 9 -35.68 15.87 14.12
C ALA A 9 -34.41 16.08 13.25
N PRO A 10 -33.64 15.01 12.96
CA PRO A 10 -32.46 15.12 12.10
C PRO A 10 -32.90 15.59 10.71
N TRP A 11 -32.22 16.61 10.18
CA TRP A 11 -32.42 17.06 8.80
C TRP A 11 -32.00 15.93 7.86
N ILE A 12 -32.93 15.51 7.00
CA ILE A 12 -32.72 14.48 5.99
C ILE A 12 -32.41 15.22 4.68
N ASP A 13 -31.28 14.91 4.08
CA ASP A 13 -30.86 15.49 2.81
C ASP A 13 -31.84 15.05 1.70
N PRO A 14 -32.49 15.99 0.98
CA PRO A 14 -33.37 15.65 -0.14
C PRO A 14 -32.68 14.87 -1.26
N ASP A 15 -31.35 14.98 -1.36
CA ASP A 15 -30.52 14.27 -2.35
C ASP A 15 -29.81 13.03 -1.74
N ASP A 16 -30.13 12.63 -0.50
CA ASP A 16 -29.52 11.44 0.12
C ASP A 16 -29.87 10.19 -0.71
N ALA A 17 -28.84 9.51 -1.20
CA ALA A 17 -29.01 8.35 -2.05
C ALA A 17 -29.54 7.16 -1.23
N PRO A 18 -30.43 6.33 -1.80
CA PRO A 18 -30.87 5.11 -1.12
C PRO A 18 -29.69 4.16 -0.89
N ASP A 19 -29.76 3.37 0.19
CA ASP A 19 -28.76 2.35 0.47
C ASP A 19 -28.72 1.33 -0.67
N LEU A 20 -27.51 1.00 -1.12
CA LEU A 20 -27.30 0.12 -2.26
C LEU A 20 -27.53 -1.33 -1.85
N SER A 21 -28.62 -1.92 -2.35
CA SER A 21 -28.89 -3.33 -2.10
C SER A 21 -27.99 -4.25 -2.94
N GLU A 22 -27.87 -5.51 -2.55
CA GLU A 22 -27.16 -6.52 -3.34
C GLU A 22 -27.77 -6.72 -4.74
N ALA A 23 -29.09 -6.53 -4.86
CA ALA A 23 -29.78 -6.53 -6.15
C ALA A 23 -29.30 -5.38 -7.04
N ASP A 24 -28.98 -4.21 -6.47
CA ASP A 24 -28.46 -3.07 -7.22
C ASP A 24 -27.00 -3.29 -7.64
N LEU A 25 -26.20 -3.90 -6.78
CA LEU A 25 -24.83 -4.33 -7.10
C LEU A 25 -24.82 -5.37 -8.24
N SER A 26 -25.78 -6.30 -8.26
CA SER A 26 -25.88 -7.33 -9.32
C SER A 26 -26.17 -6.75 -10.72
N LYS A 27 -26.82 -5.58 -10.80
CA LYS A 27 -27.07 -4.87 -12.06
C LYS A 27 -25.82 -4.16 -12.59
N GLY A 28 -24.75 -4.10 -11.78
CA GLY A 28 -23.49 -3.47 -12.14
C GLY A 28 -22.83 -4.14 -13.34
N GLN A 29 -22.42 -3.33 -14.31
CA GLN A 29 -21.78 -3.80 -15.53
C GLN A 29 -20.27 -3.60 -15.47
N TRP A 30 -19.51 -4.66 -15.74
CA TRP A 30 -18.05 -4.58 -15.83
C TRP A 30 -17.65 -3.83 -17.09
N ARG A 31 -16.83 -2.78 -16.96
CA ARG A 31 -16.33 -1.99 -18.10
C ARG A 31 -14.87 -1.60 -17.93
N VAL A 32 -14.12 -1.60 -19.02
CA VAL A 32 -12.77 -1.03 -19.11
C VAL A 32 -12.76 -0.07 -20.31
N GLY A 33 -12.67 1.24 -20.03
CA GLY A 33 -12.93 2.25 -21.05
C GLY A 33 -14.36 2.16 -21.58
N GLU A 34 -14.54 2.18 -22.89
CA GLU A 34 -15.86 2.04 -23.52
C GLU A 34 -16.35 0.59 -23.62
N ARG A 35 -15.48 -0.40 -23.44
CA ARG A 35 -15.80 -1.82 -23.62
C ARG A 35 -16.49 -2.41 -22.39
N VAL A 36 -17.65 -3.02 -22.61
CA VAL A 36 -18.35 -3.88 -21.64
C VAL A 36 -17.71 -5.26 -21.61
N LEU A 37 -17.45 -5.76 -20.41
CA LEU A 37 -16.84 -7.06 -20.14
C LEU A 37 -17.81 -7.96 -19.38
N THR A 38 -17.59 -9.27 -19.48
CA THR A 38 -18.20 -10.21 -18.56
C THR A 38 -17.52 -10.10 -17.18
N GLN A 39 -18.21 -10.53 -16.11
CA GLN A 39 -17.64 -10.54 -14.75
C GLN A 39 -16.25 -11.18 -14.65
N PRO A 40 -15.98 -12.39 -15.20
CA PRO A 40 -14.65 -13.01 -15.09
C PRO A 40 -13.57 -12.22 -15.84
N GLU A 41 -13.89 -11.64 -17.00
CA GLU A 41 -12.97 -10.81 -17.77
C GLU A 41 -12.66 -9.49 -17.07
N GLY A 42 -13.67 -8.86 -16.46
CA GLY A 42 -13.51 -7.64 -15.68
C GLY A 42 -12.64 -7.85 -14.44
N MET A 43 -12.83 -8.95 -13.73
CA MET A 43 -11.98 -9.36 -12.59
C MET A 43 -10.54 -9.64 -13.03
N ALA A 44 -10.34 -10.31 -14.17
CA ALA A 44 -9.01 -10.56 -14.72
C ALA A 44 -8.31 -9.25 -15.13
N ALA A 45 -9.04 -8.32 -15.75
CA ALA A 45 -8.53 -7.00 -16.11
C ALA A 45 -8.13 -6.19 -14.87
N LEU A 46 -8.94 -6.21 -13.81
CA LEU A 46 -8.62 -5.57 -12.53
C LEU A 46 -7.35 -6.17 -11.90
N LYS A 47 -7.19 -7.50 -11.93
CA LYS A 47 -6.00 -8.19 -11.42
C LYS A 47 -4.74 -7.82 -12.22
N LYS A 48 -4.85 -7.73 -13.55
CA LYS A 48 -3.74 -7.30 -14.43
C LYS A 48 -3.40 -5.83 -14.24
N ALA A 49 -4.41 -5.00 -13.96
CA ALA A 49 -4.28 -3.59 -13.64
C ALA A 49 -3.89 -3.34 -12.17
N ARG A 50 -3.49 -4.36 -11.39
CA ARG A 50 -2.89 -4.16 -10.06
C ARG A 50 -1.69 -3.23 -10.19
N ARG A 51 -1.97 -1.96 -9.94
CA ARG A 51 -1.02 -0.84 -9.96
C ARG A 51 -0.06 -1.02 -8.80
N GLY A 52 1.24 -1.05 -9.11
CA GLY A 52 2.34 -1.09 -8.17
C GLY A 52 3.66 -1.18 -8.91
N ARG A 53 4.77 -0.78 -8.25
CA ARG A 53 6.11 -1.07 -8.76
C ARG A 53 6.22 -2.60 -8.93
N PRO A 54 6.65 -3.12 -10.09
CA PRO A 54 6.91 -4.53 -10.24
C PRO A 54 7.76 -5.03 -9.08
N PRO A 55 7.42 -6.17 -8.45
CA PRO A 55 8.22 -6.72 -7.37
C PRO A 55 9.67 -6.88 -7.86
N ALA A 56 10.62 -6.39 -7.07
CA ALA A 56 12.04 -6.56 -7.40
C ALA A 56 12.36 -8.07 -7.38
N ALA A 57 13.12 -8.55 -8.37
CA ALA A 57 13.49 -9.96 -8.46
C ALA A 57 14.25 -10.44 -7.21
N ASN A 58 15.14 -9.59 -6.68
CA ASN A 58 15.88 -9.83 -5.44
C ASN A 58 15.69 -8.62 -4.51
N PRO A 59 14.62 -8.59 -3.69
CA PRO A 59 14.42 -7.53 -2.72
C PRO A 59 15.48 -7.60 -1.63
N ARG A 60 15.89 -6.44 -1.09
CA ARG A 60 16.76 -6.41 0.09
C ARG A 60 15.95 -6.81 1.32
N GLU A 61 16.45 -7.76 2.08
CA GLU A 61 15.83 -8.17 3.33
C GLU A 61 16.25 -7.21 4.46
N PRO A 62 15.30 -6.64 5.23
CA PRO A 62 15.63 -5.83 6.39
C PRO A 62 16.12 -6.73 7.52
N VAL A 63 17.32 -6.47 8.02
CA VAL A 63 17.93 -7.20 9.14
C VAL A 63 18.32 -6.24 10.27
N THR A 64 18.19 -6.69 11.51
CA THR A 64 18.63 -5.94 12.70
C THR A 64 20.04 -6.36 13.07
N LEU A 65 21.03 -5.51 12.81
CA LEU A 65 22.45 -5.72 13.16
C LEU A 65 22.92 -4.66 14.17
N ARG A 66 23.65 -5.09 15.20
CA ARG A 66 24.32 -4.18 16.15
C ARG A 66 25.74 -3.91 15.69
N LEU A 67 26.11 -2.64 15.60
CA LEU A 67 27.45 -2.17 15.26
C LEU A 67 28.01 -1.37 16.45
N ASP A 68 29.34 -1.37 16.62
CA ASP A 68 29.97 -0.50 17.60
C ASP A 68 29.79 0.99 17.23
N ALA A 69 29.79 1.84 18.24
CA ALA A 69 29.51 3.26 18.07
C ALA A 69 30.52 3.97 17.14
N GLN A 70 31.80 3.58 17.20
CA GLN A 70 32.84 4.22 16.40
C GLN A 70 32.73 3.84 14.91
N THR A 71 32.48 2.58 14.60
CA THR A 71 32.25 2.10 13.24
C THR A 71 31.03 2.78 12.63
N LEU A 72 29.93 2.86 13.39
CA LEU A 72 28.73 3.55 12.91
C LEU A 72 28.98 5.04 12.67
N ALA A 73 29.76 5.70 13.53
CA ALA A 73 30.15 7.11 13.35
C ALA A 73 30.98 7.31 12.06
N ARG A 74 31.99 6.46 11.81
CA ARG A 74 32.80 6.50 10.58
C ARG A 74 31.94 6.32 9.33
N TRP A 75 31.01 5.37 9.36
CA TRP A 75 30.10 5.17 8.23
C TRP A 75 29.18 6.37 8.00
N ARG A 76 28.56 6.93 9.05
CA ARG A 76 27.72 8.13 8.91
C ARG A 76 28.51 9.33 8.39
N ALA A 77 29.76 9.50 8.84
CA ALA A 77 30.65 10.56 8.38
C ALA A 77 31.01 10.44 6.88
N SER A 78 30.93 9.23 6.30
CA SER A 78 31.11 9.05 4.85
C SER A 78 29.99 9.68 4.00
N GLY A 79 28.94 10.22 4.62
CA GLY A 79 27.90 11.01 3.96
C GLY A 79 26.77 10.18 3.35
N LYS A 80 26.03 10.79 2.41
CA LYS A 80 24.85 10.18 1.79
C LYS A 80 25.19 8.82 1.15
N GLY A 81 24.32 7.84 1.36
CA GLY A 81 24.48 6.49 0.80
C GLY A 81 25.43 5.57 1.60
N TRP A 82 25.86 5.96 2.81
CA TRP A 82 26.73 5.12 3.63
C TRP A 82 26.16 3.73 3.90
N GLN A 83 24.84 3.58 4.08
CA GLN A 83 24.20 2.27 4.26
C GLN A 83 24.34 1.38 3.03
N THR A 84 24.25 1.96 1.83
CA THR A 84 24.47 1.22 0.58
C THR A 84 25.91 0.75 0.45
N ARG A 85 26.88 1.59 0.81
CA ARG A 85 28.30 1.21 0.84
C ARG A 85 28.60 0.14 1.90
N ALA A 86 28.00 0.27 3.09
CA ALA A 86 28.13 -0.74 4.15
C ALA A 86 27.55 -2.10 3.70
N ALA A 87 26.39 -2.10 3.05
CA ALA A 87 25.80 -3.33 2.50
C ALA A 87 26.68 -3.95 1.40
N ALA A 88 27.28 -3.14 0.53
CA ALA A 88 28.21 -3.64 -0.49
C ALA A 88 29.49 -4.24 0.11
N ALA A 89 30.04 -3.62 1.16
CA ALA A 89 31.19 -4.16 1.88
C ALA A 89 30.86 -5.50 2.56
N LEU A 90 29.67 -5.62 3.16
CA LEU A 90 29.20 -6.87 3.76
C LEU A 90 29.04 -7.97 2.70
N ALA A 91 28.50 -7.64 1.53
CA ALA A 91 28.36 -8.59 0.43
C ALA A 91 29.71 -9.05 -0.14
N ALA A 92 30.70 -8.15 -0.25
CA ALA A 92 32.03 -8.48 -0.74
C ALA A 92 32.80 -9.43 0.21
N MET A 93 32.49 -9.39 1.51
CA MET A 93 33.10 -10.22 2.54
C MET A 93 32.24 -11.44 2.89
N ALA A 94 31.14 -11.69 2.18
CA ALA A 94 30.28 -12.83 2.44
C ALA A 94 31.07 -14.14 2.23
N PRO A 95 30.94 -15.12 3.14
CA PRO A 95 31.60 -16.41 2.97
C PRO A 95 31.11 -17.10 1.69
N PRO A 96 31.96 -17.94 1.05
CA PRO A 96 31.52 -18.73 -0.09
C PRO A 96 30.36 -19.64 0.31
N ALA A 97 29.43 -19.85 -0.62
CA ALA A 97 28.40 -20.86 -0.45
C ALA A 97 29.08 -22.22 -0.23
N THR A 98 28.70 -22.90 0.85
CA THR A 98 29.15 -24.27 1.17
C THR A 98 28.42 -25.28 0.29
#